data_AF-A0A2T6ZJJ8-F1
#
_entry.id   AF-A0A2T6ZJJ8-F1
#
_cell.length_a   1.000
_cell.length_b   1.000
_cell.length_c   1.000
_cell.angle_alpha   90.00
_cell.angle_beta   90.00
_cell.angle_gamma   90.00
#
_symmetry.space_group_name_H-M   'P 1'
#
loop_
_entity.id
_entity.type
_entity.pdbx_description
1 polymer ?
#
loop_
_entity_poly.entity_id
_entity_poly.type
_entity_poly.pdbx_seq_one_letter_code
_entity_poly.pdbx_strand_id
1 'polypeptide(L)'
;MPAISPNVRACILQLANCYLLLSMCSTAVLRSTTEKCVVRRFLFALLLGDIGHVYLTYVAVGADYFLSPSQWNLLTHGNITFTVFLFLSRSIYLLGWGGNTDSRRLIKTKSN
;
A
#
# COMPACT_ATOMS: atom_id res chain seq x y z
N MET A 1 2.72 33.42 3.62
CA MET A 1 2.84 31.95 3.41
C MET A 1 4.30 31.61 3.65
N PRO A 2 4.67 30.70 4.58
CA PRO A 2 6.08 30.39 4.81
C PRO A 2 6.68 29.85 3.52
N ALA A 3 7.79 30.44 3.08
CA ALA A 3 8.47 30.00 1.87
C ALA A 3 8.99 28.58 2.09
N ILE A 4 8.36 27.60 1.46
CA ILE A 4 8.81 26.21 1.49
C ILE A 4 10.22 26.18 0.90
N SER A 5 11.17 25.66 1.68
CA SER A 5 12.57 25.60 1.26
C SER A 5 12.69 24.76 -0.03
N PRO A 6 13.57 25.15 -0.98
CA PRO A 6 13.65 24.51 -2.30
C PRO A 6 13.85 22.99 -2.24
N ASN A 7 14.59 22.51 -1.25
CA ASN A 7 14.80 21.09 -0.95
C ASN A 7 13.48 20.36 -0.59
N VAL A 8 12.63 20.95 0.26
CA VAL A 8 11.34 20.34 0.64
C VAL A 8 10.41 20.27 -0.57
N ARG A 9 10.41 21.30 -1.42
CA ARG A 9 9.62 21.28 -2.66
C ARG A 9 10.11 20.19 -3.63
N ALA A 10 11.42 20.02 -3.76
CA ALA A 10 12.00 18.95 -4.56
C ALA A 10 11.63 17.56 -4.01
N CYS A 11 11.72 17.34 -2.70
CA CYS A 11 11.32 16.07 -2.07
C CYS A 11 9.83 15.75 -2.31
N ILE A 12 8.93 16.73 -2.19
CA ILE A 12 7.49 16.52 -2.45
C ILE A 12 7.26 16.11 -3.92
N LEU A 13 7.93 16.76 -4.87
CA LEU A 13 7.80 16.44 -6.30
C LEU A 13 8.38 15.06 -6.65
N GLN A 14 9.53 14.72 -6.08
CA GLN A 14 10.14 13.40 -6.26
C GLN A 14 9.24 12.30 -5.69
N LEU A 15 8.68 12.53 -4.50
CA LEU A 15 7.75 11.62 -3.86
C LEU A 15 6.47 11.44 -4.70
N ALA A 16 5.90 12.53 -5.22
CA ALA A 16 4.74 12.49 -6.10
C ALA A 16 5.03 11.67 -7.38
N ASN A 17 6.21 11.82 -7.97
CA ASN A 17 6.64 11.03 -9.12
C ASN A 17 6.73 9.53 -8.80
N CYS A 18 7.29 9.16 -7.64
CA CYS A 18 7.34 7.77 -7.19
C CYS A 18 5.94 7.16 -7.02
N TYR A 19 4.97 7.91 -6.47
CA TYR A 19 3.58 7.43 -6.36
C TYR A 19 2.92 7.23 -7.72
N LEU A 20 3.17 8.12 -8.68
CA LEU A 20 2.67 7.99 -10.06
C LEU A 20 3.24 6.74 -10.72
N LEU A 21 4.55 6.53 -10.63
CA LEU A 21 5.22 5.33 -11.15
C LEU A 21 4.67 4.05 -10.52
N LEU A 22 4.40 4.05 -9.21
CA LEU A 22 3.80 2.91 -8.52
C LEU A 22 2.39 2.58 -9.03
N SER A 23 1.59 3.62 -9.30
CA SER A 23 0.25 3.49 -9.89
C SER A 23 0.31 2.91 -11.31
N MET A 24 1.21 3.42 -12.14
CA MET A 24 1.45 2.89 -13.49
C MET A 24 1.92 1.44 -13.46
N CYS A 25 2.87 1.11 -12.58
CA CYS A 25 3.37 -0.26 -12.44
C CYS A 25 2.28 -1.22 -11.96
N SER A 26 1.48 -0.82 -10.97
CA SER A 26 0.35 -1.63 -10.49
C SER A 26 -0.66 -1.89 -11.60
N THR A 27 -1.02 -0.85 -12.38
CA THR A 27 -1.94 -0.98 -13.51
C THR A 27 -1.35 -1.84 -14.63
N ALA A 28 -0.07 -1.66 -14.93
CA ALA A 28 0.64 -2.45 -15.94
C ALA A 28 0.67 -3.94 -15.56
N VAL A 29 0.96 -4.28 -14.30
CA VAL A 29 0.94 -5.68 -13.84
C VAL A 29 -0.47 -6.26 -13.92
N LEU A 30 -1.49 -5.52 -13.47
CA LEU A 30 -2.88 -5.96 -13.57
C LEU A 30 -3.35 -6.17 -15.02
N ARG A 31 -2.85 -5.37 -15.95
CA ARG A 31 -3.16 -5.47 -17.39
C ARG A 31 -2.32 -6.53 -18.12
N SER A 32 -1.09 -6.79 -17.68
CA SER A 32 -0.12 -7.61 -18.40
C SER A 32 -0.21 -9.10 -18.05
N THR A 33 -0.80 -9.49 -16.91
CA THR A 33 -0.86 -10.90 -16.52
C THR A 33 -2.29 -11.38 -16.27
N THR A 34 -2.67 -12.45 -16.96
CA THR A 34 -3.95 -13.15 -16.77
C THR A 34 -3.87 -14.13 -15.59
N GLU A 35 -2.66 -14.43 -15.12
CA GLU A 35 -2.39 -15.41 -14.07
C GLU A 35 -2.52 -14.80 -12.68
N LYS A 36 -3.63 -15.13 -12.01
CA LYS A 36 -4.00 -14.62 -10.68
C LYS A 36 -2.96 -14.94 -9.60
N CYS A 37 -2.15 -16.00 -9.77
CA CYS A 37 -1.11 -16.36 -8.83
C CYS A 37 0.04 -15.33 -8.80
N VAL A 38 0.46 -14.85 -9.97
CA VAL A 38 1.54 -13.86 -10.10
C VAL A 38 1.10 -12.50 -9.56
N VAL A 39 -0.12 -12.08 -9.89
CA VAL A 39 -0.72 -10.85 -9.34
C VAL A 39 -0.76 -10.91 -7.82
N ARG A 40 -1.24 -12.02 -7.23
CA ARG A 40 -1.33 -12.16 -5.78
C ARG A 40 0.02 -12.07 -5.09
N ARG A 41 1.05 -12.76 -5.59
CA ARG A 41 2.41 -12.69 -5.01
C ARG A 41 3.00 -11.29 -5.11
N PHE A 42 2.81 -10.63 -6.25
CA PHE A 42 3.26 -9.25 -6.47
C PHE A 42 2.55 -8.27 -5.52
N LEU A 43 1.22 -8.36 -5.39
CA LEU A 43 0.44 -7.53 -4.47
C LEU A 43 0.79 -7.80 -3.00
N PHE A 44 1.15 -9.04 -2.64
CA PHE A 44 1.57 -9.38 -1.29
C PHE A 44 2.92 -8.78 -0.92
N ALA A 45 3.88 -8.79 -1.86
CA ALA A 45 5.17 -8.11 -1.67
C ALA A 45 4.98 -6.58 -1.51
N LEU A 46 4.07 -6.00 -2.29
CA LEU A 46 3.70 -4.59 -2.16
C LEU A 46 3.02 -4.28 -0.82
N LEU A 47 2.15 -5.17 -0.33
CA LEU A 47 1.48 -5.04 0.97
C LEU A 47 2.50 -5.02 2.12
N LEU A 48 3.50 -5.91 2.07
CA LEU A 48 4.62 -5.91 3.02
C LEU A 48 5.39 -4.59 2.98
N GLY A 49 5.59 -4.03 1.79
CA GLY A 49 6.19 -2.70 1.60
C GLY A 49 5.36 -1.59 2.25
N ASP A 50 4.03 -1.61 2.08
CA ASP A 50 3.14 -0.62 2.69
C ASP A 50 3.18 -0.70 4.23
N ILE A 51 3.17 -1.91 4.79
CA ILE A 51 3.28 -2.13 6.25
C ILE A 51 4.61 -1.58 6.77
N GLY A 52 5.71 -1.86 6.06
CA GLY A 52 7.02 -1.30 6.39
C GLY A 52 7.01 0.23 6.37
N HIS A 53 6.36 0.84 5.39
CA HIS A 53 6.27 2.30 5.28
C HIS A 53 5.42 2.92 6.41
N VAL A 54 4.27 2.33 6.73
CA VAL A 54 3.42 2.78 7.84
C VAL A 54 4.15 2.62 9.17
N TYR A 55 4.83 1.50 9.39
CA TYR A 55 5.60 1.25 10.61
C TYR A 55 6.76 2.23 10.77
N LEU A 56 7.55 2.44 9.71
CA LEU A 56 8.66 3.41 9.75
C LEU A 56 8.15 4.84 9.93
N THR A 57 7.01 5.19 9.33
CA THR A 57 6.39 6.51 9.53
C THR A 57 5.90 6.66 10.97
N TYR A 58 5.29 5.63 11.55
CA TYR A 58 4.88 5.60 12.95
C TYR A 58 6.08 5.78 13.89
N VAL A 59 7.19 5.08 13.63
CA VAL A 59 8.44 5.21 14.40
C VAL A 59 9.06 6.61 14.24
N ALA A 60 9.04 7.19 13.04
CA ALA A 60 9.66 8.48 12.75
C ALA A 60 8.88 9.67 13.34
N VAL A 61 7.54 9.56 13.40
CA VAL A 61 6.64 10.66 13.77
C VAL A 61 6.18 10.56 15.24
N GLY A 62 6.13 9.35 15.81
CA GLY A 62 5.66 9.11 17.17
C GLY A 62 4.14 8.97 17.26
N ALA A 63 3.67 8.22 18.26
CA ALA A 63 2.27 7.83 18.42
C ALA A 63 1.31 9.04 18.57
N ASP A 64 1.73 10.07 19.30
CA ASP A 64 0.90 11.24 19.60
C ASP A 64 0.59 12.09 18.36
N TYR A 65 1.57 12.23 17.46
CA TYR A 65 1.41 12.97 16.21
C TYR A 65 0.78 12.10 15.11
N PHE A 66 0.98 10.78 15.15
CA PHE A 66 0.30 9.84 14.27
C PHE A 66 -1.22 9.80 14.54
N LEU A 67 -1.65 9.90 15.80
CA LEU A 67 -3.08 9.92 16.17
C LEU A 67 -3.74 11.30 16.01
N SER A 68 -2.97 12.33 15.65
CA SER A 68 -3.44 13.72 15.48
C SER A 68 -3.40 14.17 14.01
N PRO A 69 -4.31 13.67 13.14
CA PRO A 69 -4.32 13.99 11.72
C PRO A 69 -4.51 15.48 11.39
N SER A 70 -5.02 16.27 12.34
CA SER A 70 -5.17 17.72 12.21
C SER A 70 -3.84 18.48 12.22
N GLN A 71 -2.76 17.89 12.76
CA GLN A 71 -1.45 18.53 12.81
C GLN A 71 -0.54 18.11 11.64
N TRP A 72 -0.96 17.15 10.81
CA TRP A 72 -0.09 16.58 9.77
C TRP A 72 0.36 17.63 8.76
N ASN A 73 1.67 17.67 8.53
CA ASN A 73 2.25 18.42 7.44
C ASN A 73 1.85 17.80 6.08
N LEU A 74 1.87 18.59 5.00
CA LEU A 74 1.46 18.13 3.66
C LEU A 74 2.20 16.86 3.20
N LEU A 75 3.47 16.75 3.57
CA LEU A 75 4.31 15.57 3.28
C LEU A 75 3.86 14.33 4.07
N THR A 76 3.54 14.49 5.36
CA THR A 76 3.04 13.41 6.23
C THR A 76 1.66 12.96 5.79
N HIS A 77 0.79 13.91 5.43
CA HIS A 77 -0.52 13.62 4.87
C HIS A 77 -0.39 12.85 3.55
N GLY A 78 0.55 13.23 2.69
CA GLY A 78 0.90 12.48 1.49
C GLY A 78 1.33 11.04 1.80
N ASN A 79 2.30 10.85 2.69
CA ASN A 79 2.82 9.52 2.99
C ASN A 79 1.80 8.59 3.65
N ILE A 80 1.08 9.06 4.66
CA ILE A 80 0.13 8.21 5.40
C ILE A 80 -1.12 7.95 4.57
N THR A 81 -1.72 8.97 3.96
CA THR A 81 -2.97 8.81 3.20
C THR A 81 -2.77 7.94 1.96
N PHE A 82 -1.67 8.12 1.21
CA PHE A 82 -1.41 7.28 0.04
C PHE A 82 -1.09 5.83 0.41
N THR A 83 -0.31 5.58 1.47
CA THR A 83 0.00 4.20 1.89
C THR A 83 -1.23 3.47 2.41
N VAL A 84 -2.08 4.13 3.19
CA VAL A 84 -3.35 3.55 3.65
C VAL A 84 -4.27 3.27 2.46
N PHE A 85 -4.40 4.20 1.51
CA PHE A 85 -5.21 4.00 0.31
C PHE A 85 -4.73 2.79 -0.51
N LEU A 86 -3.42 2.69 -0.73
CA LEU A 86 -2.81 1.59 -1.45
C LEU A 86 -2.98 0.25 -0.71
N PHE A 87 -2.75 0.23 0.60
CA PHE A 87 -2.99 -0.93 1.46
C PHE A 87 -4.45 -1.40 1.39
N LEU A 88 -5.41 -0.47 1.43
CA LEU A 88 -6.83 -0.79 1.34
C LEU A 88 -7.19 -1.36 -0.03
N SER A 89 -6.71 -0.75 -1.12
CA SER A 89 -6.94 -1.23 -2.49
C SER A 89 -6.46 -2.68 -2.68
N ARG A 90 -5.31 -3.01 -2.08
CA ARG A 90 -4.68 -4.35 -2.13
C ARG A 90 -5.41 -5.34 -1.22
N SER A 91 -5.80 -4.91 -0.03
CA SER A 91 -6.60 -5.70 0.91
C SER A 91 -7.94 -6.06 0.31
N ILE A 92 -8.65 -5.10 -0.32
CA ILE A 92 -9.91 -5.35 -1.04
C ILE A 92 -9.69 -6.32 -2.20
N TYR A 93 -8.58 -6.24 -2.95
CA TYR A 93 -8.30 -7.16 -4.05
C TYR A 93 -7.97 -8.58 -3.57
N LEU A 94 -7.22 -8.70 -2.47
CA LEU A 94 -6.88 -9.99 -1.85
C LEU A 94 -8.08 -10.62 -1.13
N LEU A 95 -8.91 -9.83 -0.43
CA LEU A 95 -10.12 -10.29 0.26
C LEU A 95 -11.25 -10.58 -0.73
N GLY A 96 -11.44 -9.71 -1.72
CA GLY A 96 -12.45 -9.85 -2.78
C GLY A 96 -12.22 -11.06 -3.69
N TRP A 97 -11.00 -11.62 -3.72
CA TRP A 97 -10.70 -12.90 -4.40
C TRP A 97 -10.21 -14.00 -3.45
N GLY A 98 -10.15 -13.74 -2.14
CA GLY A 98 -9.61 -14.66 -1.13
C GLY A 98 -10.64 -15.66 -0.60
N GLY A 99 -11.92 -15.45 -0.90
CA GLY A 99 -13.04 -16.30 -0.44
C GLY A 99 -13.20 -17.64 -1.16
N ASN A 100 -12.16 -18.21 -1.78
CA ASN A 100 -12.21 -19.61 -2.18
C ASN A 100 -11.04 -20.37 -1.54
N THR A 101 -11.14 -20.51 -0.23
CA THR A 101 -10.50 -21.61 0.50
C THR A 101 -11.13 -22.92 0.00
N ASP A 102 -10.68 -23.36 -1.17
CA ASP A 102 -10.85 -24.72 -1.68
C ASP A 102 -10.03 -25.74 -0.85
N SER A 103 -9.58 -25.38 0.35
CA SER A 103 -8.98 -26.30 1.32
C SER A 103 -10.02 -27.18 2.04
N ARG A 104 -11.33 -26.95 1.84
CA ARG A 104 -12.40 -27.86 2.29
C ARG A 104 -12.51 -29.14 1.44
N ARG A 105 -11.86 -29.23 0.27
CA ARG A 105 -11.91 -30.45 -0.58
C ARG A 105 -10.92 -31.52 -0.17
N LEU A 106 -9.75 -31.17 0.37
CA LEU A 106 -8.74 -32.19 0.73
C LEU A 106 -9.03 -32.92 2.05
N ILE A 107 -9.87 -32.34 2.92
CA ILE A 107 -10.30 -33.01 4.16
C ILE A 107 -11.49 -33.94 3.89
N LYS A 108 -12.36 -33.62 2.92
CA LYS A 108 -13.55 -34.45 2.63
C LYS A 108 -13.23 -35.71 1.83
N THR A 109 -12.20 -35.72 0.99
CA THR A 109 -11.77 -36.95 0.27
C THR A 109 -10.99 -37.93 1.16
N LYS A 110 -10.54 -37.51 2.35
CA LYS A 110 -9.82 -38.39 3.28
C LYS A 110 -10.68 -38.93 4.43
N SER A 111 -11.98 -38.63 4.44
CA SER A 111 -12.92 -39.04 5.49
C SER A 111 -14.27 -39.41 4.89
N ASN A 112 -14.48 -40.73 4.70
CA ASN A 112 -15.57 -41.46 4.03
C ASN A 112 -15.43 -41.63 2.52
#